data_AF-A0A0Q8UR03-F1
#
_entry.id   AF-A0A0Q8UR03-F1
#
_cell.length_a   1.000
_cell.length_b   1.000
_cell.length_c   1.000
_cell.angle_alpha   90.00
_cell.angle_beta   90.00
_cell.angle_gamma   90.00
#
_symmetry.space_group_name_H-M   'P 1'
#
loop_
_entity.id
_entity.type
_entity.pdbx_description
1 polymer ?
#
loop_
_entity_poly.entity_id
_entity_poly.type
_entity_poly.pdbx_seq_one_letter_code
_entity_poly.pdbx_strand_id
1 'polypeptide(L)'
;MLSLGAVTSPPAAATTIFNNFAGSPAKQTELVKIDGKLYALDISGLVHDGNPVEEFWTKEKDKTSAELRAQLRLVSAAVPEPANWAMMIVGFGIAGAAVRAGRRRNFLAK
;
A
#
# COMPACT_ATOMS: atom_id res chain seq x y z
N MET A 1 3.07 42.40 4.24
CA MET A 1 4.44 42.46 4.76
C MET A 1 4.51 41.62 6.04
N LEU A 2 5.38 40.59 6.03
CA LEU A 2 5.91 39.82 7.16
C LEU A 2 4.92 38.94 7.95
N SER A 3 5.20 37.70 8.32
CA SER A 3 6.22 36.71 8.00
C SER A 3 5.70 35.41 8.63
N LEU A 4 5.79 34.31 7.90
CA LEU A 4 5.47 32.95 8.37
C LEU A 4 6.15 32.74 9.74
N GLY A 5 5.35 32.51 10.78
CA GLY A 5 5.83 32.39 12.15
C GLY A 5 6.65 31.12 12.33
N ALA A 6 7.96 31.32 12.43
CA ALA A 6 9.01 30.47 12.96
C ALA A 6 8.72 28.95 13.13
N VAL A 7 9.47 28.15 12.36
CA VAL A 7 10.03 26.90 12.87
C VAL A 7 10.84 27.26 14.12
N THR A 8 10.18 27.21 15.28
CA THR A 8 10.86 27.32 16.56
C THR A 8 11.41 25.95 16.88
N SER A 9 12.73 25.87 17.06
CA SER A 9 13.41 24.67 17.55
C SER A 9 12.67 24.07 18.76
N PRO A 10 12.67 22.74 18.92
CA PRO A 10 11.97 22.09 20.03
C PRO A 10 12.40 22.66 21.39
N PRO A 11 11.46 22.93 22.32
CA PRO A 11 11.81 23.39 23.66
C PRO A 11 12.67 22.35 24.39
N ALA A 12 13.48 22.79 25.36
CA ALA A 12 14.46 21.93 26.05
C ALA A 12 13.87 20.69 26.77
N ALA A 13 12.55 20.57 26.87
CA ALA A 13 11.82 19.44 27.45
C ALA A 13 10.85 18.75 26.45
N ALA A 14 11.03 18.97 25.14
CA ALA A 14 10.15 18.39 24.13
C ALA A 14 10.49 16.90 23.92
N THR A 15 9.50 16.03 24.06
CA THR A 15 9.63 14.62 23.70
C THR A 15 9.00 14.39 22.33
N THR A 16 9.76 13.87 21.37
CA THR A 16 9.20 13.44 20.09
C THR A 16 8.55 12.08 20.26
N ILE A 17 7.25 11.99 19.99
CA ILE A 17 6.48 10.76 20.17
C ILE A 17 6.46 9.93 18.87
N PHE A 18 6.76 10.56 17.72
CA PHE A 18 6.80 9.90 16.42
C PHE A 18 8.00 10.40 15.59
N ASN A 19 9.12 9.69 15.62
CA ASN A 19 10.23 9.88 14.67
C ASN A 19 10.03 8.93 13.50
N ASN A 20 9.22 9.29 12.51
CA ASN A 20 9.16 8.58 11.21
C ASN A 20 8.53 9.39 10.06
N PHE A 21 8.13 10.66 10.26
CA PHE A 21 7.63 11.53 9.17
C PHE A 21 8.63 12.59 8.72
N ALA A 22 9.67 12.86 9.52
CA ALA A 22 10.69 13.85 9.19
C ALA A 22 11.69 13.28 8.17
N GLY A 23 11.57 13.70 6.91
CA GLY A 23 12.61 13.49 5.89
C GLY A 23 12.24 12.58 4.71
N SER A 24 11.04 12.02 4.68
CA SER A 24 10.52 11.36 3.46
C SER A 24 9.00 11.35 3.50
N PRO A 25 8.28 11.67 2.40
CA PRO A 25 6.85 11.38 2.26
C PRO A 25 6.64 9.86 2.11
N ALA A 26 7.31 9.06 2.94
CA ALA A 26 7.15 7.62 2.98
C ALA A 26 5.80 7.36 3.66
N LYS A 27 4.75 7.42 2.84
CA LYS A 27 3.44 6.85 3.15
C LYS A 27 3.66 5.44 3.70
N GLN A 28 3.51 5.28 5.01
CA GLN A 28 3.64 3.97 5.63
C GLN A 28 2.38 3.18 5.27
N THR A 29 2.56 2.09 4.53
CA THR A 29 1.45 1.20 4.14
C THR A 29 1.51 -0.05 4.98
N GLU A 30 0.45 -0.31 5.74
CA GLU A 30 0.29 -1.55 6.52
C GLU A 30 -0.91 -2.35 5.99
N LEU A 31 -0.81 -3.68 6.02
CA LEU A 31 -1.92 -4.55 5.63
C LEU A 31 -2.72 -4.93 6.87
N VAL A 32 -3.98 -4.51 6.90
CA VAL A 32 -4.89 -4.78 8.01
C VAL A 32 -6.08 -5.60 7.51
N LYS A 33 -6.44 -6.64 8.25
CA LYS A 33 -7.63 -7.43 7.97
C LYS A 33 -8.80 -6.90 8.79
N ILE A 34 -9.84 -6.44 8.11
CA ILE A 34 -11.07 -5.93 8.72
C ILE A 34 -12.23 -6.70 8.12
N ASP A 35 -13.01 -7.37 8.97
CA ASP A 35 -14.19 -8.14 8.55
C ASP A 35 -13.89 -9.12 7.39
N GLY A 36 -12.79 -9.87 7.51
CA GLY A 36 -12.40 -10.87 6.51
C GLY A 36 -11.69 -10.31 5.26
N LYS A 37 -11.80 -9.01 4.98
CA LYS A 37 -11.19 -8.36 3.82
C LYS A 37 -9.85 -7.73 4.17
N LEU A 38 -8.92 -7.76 3.21
CA LEU A 38 -7.61 -7.16 3.36
C LEU A 38 -7.65 -5.70 2.88
N TYR A 39 -7.20 -4.80 3.73
CA TYR A 39 -7.08 -3.38 3.43
C TYR A 39 -5.61 -2.96 3.56
N ALA A 40 -5.20 -2.05 2.69
CA ALA A 40 -3.99 -1.27 2.85
C ALA A 40 -4.38 -0.03 3.68
N LEU A 41 -3.78 0.11 4.85
CA LEU A 41 -3.81 1.29 5.69
C LEU A 41 -2.65 2.18 5.28
N ASP A 42 -2.95 3.22 4.51
CA ASP A 42 -1.97 4.21 4.06
C ASP A 42 -1.93 5.37 5.08
N ILE A 43 -0.93 5.37 5.96
CA ILE A 43 -0.74 6.43 6.95
C ILE A 43 0.03 7.58 6.28
N SER A 44 -0.54 8.78 6.33
CA SER A 44 -0.02 9.95 5.60
C SER A 44 0.57 11.04 6.50
N GLY A 45 0.23 11.07 7.79
CA GLY A 45 0.80 12.03 8.74
C GLY A 45 -0.13 12.40 9.87
N LEU A 46 0.20 13.49 10.56
CA LEU A 46 -0.57 14.06 11.65
C LEU A 46 -1.32 15.32 11.19
N VAL A 47 -2.43 15.62 11.83
CA VAL A 47 -3.25 16.81 11.60
C VAL A 47 -3.49 17.50 12.94
N HIS A 48 -3.31 18.81 12.98
CA HIS A 48 -3.63 19.65 14.13
C HIS A 48 -4.51 20.81 13.64
N ASP A 49 -5.66 21.01 14.29
CA ASP A 49 -6.66 22.02 13.90
C ASP A 49 -7.04 21.98 12.41
N GLY A 50 -7.17 20.78 11.86
CA GLY A 50 -7.51 20.56 10.45
C GLY A 50 -6.36 20.76 9.46
N ASN A 51 -5.19 21.22 9.90
CA ASN A 51 -4.02 21.42 9.06
C ASN A 51 -3.03 20.24 9.20
N PRO A 52 -2.51 19.68 8.09
CA PRO A 52 -1.44 18.69 8.15
C PRO A 52 -0.19 19.28 8.80
N VAL A 53 0.44 18.50 9.68
CA VAL A 53 1.69 18.87 10.35
C VAL A 53 2.74 17.78 10.15
N GLU A 54 3.97 18.18 9.88
CA GLU A 54 5.11 17.27 9.68
C GLU A 54 5.76 16.87 11.01
N GLU A 55 5.64 17.74 12.01
CA GLU A 55 6.18 17.55 13.35
C GLU A 55 5.10 17.80 14.39
N PHE A 56 5.15 17.01 15.46
CA PHE A 56 4.26 17.16 16.60
C PHE A 56 5.07 17.02 17.89
N TRP A 57 5.07 18.10 18.66
CA TRP A 57 5.80 18.21 19.92
C TRP A 57 4.82 18.38 21.07
N THR A 58 5.12 17.74 22.18
CA THR A 58 4.36 17.89 23.42
C THR A 58 5.19 18.63 24.44
N LYS A 59 4.54 19.46 25.25
CA LYS A 59 5.16 20.09 26.41
C LYS A 59 4.87 19.23 27.63
N GLU A 60 5.90 18.98 28.43
CA GLU A 60 5.77 18.19 29.65
C GLU A 60 4.67 18.77 30.55
N LYS A 61 3.80 17.89 31.07
CA LYS A 61 2.67 18.22 31.96
C LYS A 61 1.53 19.02 31.32
N ASP A 62 1.59 19.29 30.01
CA ASP A 62 0.49 19.89 29.26
C ASP A 62 -0.25 18.82 28.44
N LYS A 63 -1.54 19.07 28.20
CA LYS A 63 -2.33 18.25 27.26
C LYS A 63 -2.12 18.77 25.85
N THR A 64 -1.70 17.89 24.94
CA THR A 64 -1.58 18.20 23.51
C THR A 64 -2.27 17.09 22.72
N SER A 65 -3.05 17.45 21.71
CA SER A 65 -3.77 16.51 20.85
C SER A 65 -3.46 16.77 19.38
N ALA A 66 -3.26 15.69 18.63
CA ALA A 66 -3.26 15.67 17.17
C ALA A 66 -4.07 14.48 16.68
N GLU A 67 -4.60 14.60 15.48
CA GLU A 67 -5.32 13.54 14.79
C GLU A 67 -4.37 12.81 13.85
N LEU A 68 -4.53 11.49 13.73
CA LEU A 68 -3.82 10.69 12.74
C LEU A 68 -4.61 10.71 11.42
N ARG A 69 -3.94 11.07 10.32
CA ARG A 69 -4.53 10.98 8.98
C ARG A 69 -4.09 9.69 8.29
N ALA A 70 -5.07 8.83 8.01
CA ALA A 70 -4.86 7.61 7.25
C ALA A 70 -6.00 7.36 6.26
N GLN A 71 -5.71 6.59 5.20
CA GLN A 71 -6.68 6.16 4.22
C GLN A 71 -6.71 4.62 4.18
N LEU A 72 -7.91 4.04 4.18
CA LEU A 72 -8.08 2.62 3.88
C LEU A 72 -8.33 2.44 2.38
N ARG A 73 -7.52 1.60 1.75
CA ARG A 73 -7.74 1.12 0.38
C ARG A 73 -7.99 -0.38 0.42
N LEU A 74 -9.08 -0.84 -0.20
CA LEU A 74 -9.34 -2.26 -0.34
C LEU A 74 -8.25 -2.90 -1.21
N VAL A 75 -7.63 -3.97 -0.72
CA VAL A 75 -6.66 -4.75 -1.49
C VAL A 75 -7.40 -5.93 -2.11
N SER A 76 -7.80 -5.77 -3.37
CA SER A 76 -8.24 -6.91 -4.17
C SER A 76 -7.02 -7.69 -4.62
N ALA A 77 -6.78 -8.86 -4.04
CA ALA A 77 -5.86 -9.80 -4.64
C ALA A 77 -6.44 -10.21 -6.00
N ALA A 78 -5.72 -9.93 -7.08
CA ALA A 78 -6.05 -10.47 -8.39
C ALA A 78 -5.80 -11.98 -8.35
N VAL A 79 -6.79 -12.73 -7.90
CA VAL A 79 -6.82 -14.17 -8.16
C VAL A 79 -6.87 -14.28 -9.68
N PRO A 80 -5.89 -14.96 -10.32
CA PRO A 80 -5.98 -15.18 -11.75
C PRO A 80 -7.32 -15.87 -11.98
N GLU A 81 -8.22 -15.16 -12.65
CA GLU A 81 -9.60 -15.61 -12.74
C GLU A 81 -9.63 -17.05 -13.26
N PRO A 82 -10.60 -17.89 -12.87
CA PRO A 82 -10.69 -19.27 -13.37
C PRO A 82 -10.59 -19.36 -14.91
N ALA A 83 -11.04 -18.31 -15.60
CA ALA A 83 -10.90 -18.13 -17.04
C ALA A 83 -9.44 -18.07 -17.54
N ASN A 84 -8.51 -17.49 -16.78
CA ASN A 84 -7.12 -17.37 -17.17
C ASN A 84 -6.41 -18.73 -17.16
N TRP A 85 -6.73 -19.57 -16.16
CA TRP A 85 -6.26 -20.96 -16.10
C TRP A 85 -6.90 -21.79 -17.21
N ALA A 86 -8.18 -21.59 -17.47
CA ALA A 86 -8.88 -22.24 -18.58
C ALA A 86 -8.24 -21.89 -19.93
N MET A 87 -7.88 -20.62 -20.16
CA MET A 87 -7.19 -20.21 -21.39
C MET A 87 -5.82 -20.86 -21.53
N MET A 88 -5.06 -21.02 -20.43
CA MET A 88 -3.81 -21.78 -20.46
C MET A 88 -4.04 -23.24 -20.83
N ILE A 89 -5.02 -23.90 -20.19
CA ILE A 89 -5.35 -25.30 -20.49
C ILE A 89 -5.80 -25.45 -21.96
N VAL A 90 -6.62 -24.54 -22.47
CA VAL A 90 -7.06 -24.52 -23.86
C VAL A 90 -5.87 -24.32 -24.81
N GLY A 91 -5.02 -23.32 -24.54
CA GLY A 91 -3.83 -23.05 -25.35
C GLY A 91 -2.86 -24.23 -25.38
N PHE A 92 -2.52 -24.80 -24.22
CA PHE A 92 -1.65 -25.97 -24.12
C PHE A 92 -2.31 -27.24 -24.68
N GLY A 93 -3.63 -27.38 -24.54
CA GLY A 93 -4.41 -28.49 -25.11
C GLY A 93 -4.38 -28.49 -26.64
N ILE A 94 -4.57 -27.32 -27.26
CA ILE A 94 -4.50 -27.14 -28.72
C ILE A 94 -3.08 -27.39 -29.22
N ALA A 95 -2.07 -26.79 -28.58
CA ALA A 95 -0.67 -26.98 -28.95
C ALA A 95 -0.25 -28.46 -28.86
N GLY A 96 -0.62 -29.14 -27.77
CA GLY A 96 -0.36 -30.57 -27.57
C GLY A 96 -1.10 -31.44 -28.60
N ALA A 97 -2.34 -31.11 -28.92
CA ALA A 97 -3.13 -31.82 -29.94
C ALA A 97 -2.50 -31.69 -31.34
N ALA A 98 -2.01 -30.50 -31.70
CA ALA A 98 -1.33 -30.27 -32.98
C ALA A 98 -0.05 -31.12 -33.12
N VAL A 99 0.77 -31.17 -32.08
CA VAL A 99 1.98 -32.03 -32.06
C VAL A 99 1.61 -33.51 -32.20
N ARG A 100 0.56 -33.96 -31.51
CA ARG A 100 0.12 -35.37 -31.57
C ARG A 100 -0.46 -35.74 -32.94
N ALA A 101 -1.22 -34.83 -33.56
CA ALA A 101 -1.77 -35.03 -34.90
C ALA A 101 -0.67 -35.08 -35.97
N GLY A 102 0.35 -34.22 -35.87
CA GLY A 102 1.50 -34.23 -36.78
C GLY A 102 2.29 -35.54 -36.74
N ARG A 103 2.54 -36.09 -35.55
CA ARG A 103 3.23 -37.39 -35.39
C ARG A 103 2.46 -38.56 -36.02
N ARG A 104 1.13 -38.57 -35.93
CA ARG A 104 0.30 -39.63 -36.55
C ARG A 104 0.35 -39.57 -38.07
N ARG A 105 0.34 -38.37 -38.66
CA ARG A 105 0.43 -38.20 -40.11
C ARG A 105 1.77 -38.67 -40.66
N ASN A 106 2.87 -38.43 -39.94
CA ASN A 106 4.19 -38.90 -40.36
C ASN A 106 4.37 -40.42 -40.23
N PHE A 107 3.63 -41.09 -39.35
CA PHE A 107 3.66 -42.55 -39.21
C PHE A 107 2.85 -43.27 -40.31
N LEU A 108 1.80 -42.63 -40.84
CA LEU A 108 0.99 -43.14 -41.95
C LEU A 108 1.58 -42.81 -43.34
N ALA A 109 2.61 -41.97 -43.41
CA ALA A 109 3.29 -41.58 -44.65
C ALA A 109 4.58 -42.38 -44.92
N LYS A 110 4.80 -43.47 -44.19
CA LYS A 110 5.85 -44.47 -44.39
C LYS A 110 5.21 -45.81 -44.70
#